data_AF-B8JM95-F1
#
_entry.id   AF-B8JM95-F1
#
_cell.length_a   1.000
_cell.length_b   1.000
_cell.length_c   1.000
_cell.angle_alpha   90.00
_cell.angle_beta   90.00
_cell.angle_gamma   90.00
#
_symmetry.space_group_name_H-M   'P 1'
#
loop_
_entity.id
_entity.type
_entity.pdbx_description
1 polymer ?
#
loop_
_entity_poly.entity_id
_entity_poly.type
_entity_poly.pdbx_seq_one_letter_code
_entity_poly.pdbx_strand_id
1 'polypeptide(L)'
;MTEYRNFLLLFITSLSVIYPCTGISWLGLTINGSSVGWNQTHHCKLLDGLVPDQQQLCKRNLELMHSIVRAARLTKSACTSSFSDMRWNCSSIESAPHFTPDLAKGTREAAFVFSLAAAVVSHAIARACASGDLPSCSCAAMPSEQAAPDFRWGGCGDNLRYGLQMGSAFSDAPIRNRRSGPQAFRLMQLHNNAVGRQVLMDSLEMKCKCHGVSGSCSVKTCWKGLQDISTISADLKSKYLSATKVIPRQIGTRRQLVPREMEVRPVGENELVYLVSSPDYCTQNAKQGSLGTTDRQCNKTASGSESCGLMCCGRGYNAYTEVLVERCQCKYHWCCYVSCKTCKRTVERYVCK
;
A
#
# COMPACT_ATOMS: atom_id res chain seq x y z
N MET A 1 -16.64 -57.84 37.14
CA MET A 1 -17.09 -56.59 36.47
C MET A 1 -16.11 -55.50 36.85
N THR A 2 -15.08 -55.31 36.04
CA THR A 2 -14.09 -54.24 36.19
C THR A 2 -13.78 -53.76 34.78
N GLU A 3 -14.40 -52.65 34.40
CA GLU A 3 -14.23 -52.04 33.08
C GLU A 3 -12.87 -51.35 32.98
N TYR A 4 -12.10 -51.74 31.96
CA TYR A 4 -10.96 -51.01 31.45
C TYR A 4 -11.44 -49.82 30.60
N ARG A 5 -11.21 -48.59 31.06
CA ARG A 5 -11.44 -47.38 30.25
C ARG A 5 -10.11 -46.90 29.66
N ASN A 6 -9.85 -47.28 28.42
CA ASN A 6 -8.76 -46.76 27.59
C ASN A 6 -8.90 -45.24 27.42
N PHE A 7 -7.92 -44.49 27.89
CA PHE A 7 -7.78 -43.06 27.58
C PHE A 7 -7.05 -42.93 26.23
N LEU A 8 -7.80 -42.70 25.15
CA LEU A 8 -7.23 -42.25 23.88
C LEU A 8 -6.83 -40.78 24.04
N LEU A 9 -5.52 -40.51 24.15
CA LEU A 9 -4.96 -39.16 24.02
C LEU A 9 -5.09 -38.72 22.55
N LEU A 10 -6.13 -37.95 22.24
CA LEU A 10 -6.23 -37.19 21.00
C LEU A 10 -5.17 -36.09 21.01
N PHE A 11 -4.08 -36.31 20.28
CA PHE A 11 -3.17 -35.25 19.85
C PHE A 11 -3.95 -34.30 18.92
N ILE A 12 -4.47 -33.21 19.49
CA ILE A 12 -4.94 -32.06 18.71
C ILE A 12 -3.67 -31.43 18.12
N THR A 13 -3.35 -31.79 16.89
CA THR A 13 -2.41 -31.01 16.09
C THR A 13 -3.01 -29.62 15.97
N SER A 14 -2.32 -28.64 16.53
CA SER A 14 -2.66 -27.23 16.40
C SER A 14 -2.44 -26.82 14.94
N LEU A 15 -3.41 -27.16 14.08
CA LEU A 15 -3.61 -26.49 12.81
C LEU A 15 -3.75 -25.01 13.15
N SER A 16 -2.68 -24.25 12.94
CA SER A 16 -2.68 -22.81 13.01
C SER A 16 -3.71 -22.33 12.00
N VAL A 17 -4.93 -22.07 12.46
CA VAL A 17 -6.01 -21.51 11.66
C VAL A 17 -5.46 -20.24 11.05
N ILE A 18 -5.17 -20.29 9.75
CA ILE A 18 -4.79 -19.12 8.97
C ILE A 18 -6.06 -18.30 8.90
N TYR A 19 -6.16 -17.29 9.77
CA TYR A 19 -7.25 -16.33 9.69
C TYR A 19 -7.11 -15.61 8.34
N PRO A 20 -8.11 -15.67 7.46
CA PRO A 20 -8.02 -15.00 6.17
C PRO A 20 -7.78 -13.51 6.41
N CYS A 21 -6.83 -12.94 5.67
CA CYS A 21 -6.50 -11.52 5.73
C CYS A 21 -7.59 -10.72 5.00
N THR A 22 -8.75 -10.60 5.64
CA THR A 22 -9.98 -10.08 5.03
C THR A 22 -9.95 -8.58 4.76
N GLY A 23 -9.13 -7.82 5.48
CA GLY A 23 -9.11 -6.35 5.37
C GLY A 23 -8.53 -5.81 4.06
N ILE A 24 -7.62 -6.55 3.43
CA ILE A 24 -6.98 -6.17 2.16
C ILE A 24 -7.31 -7.13 1.02
N SER A 25 -8.23 -8.08 1.19
CA SER A 25 -8.68 -9.01 0.13
C SER A 25 -9.19 -8.27 -1.11
N TRP A 26 -9.74 -7.07 -0.95
CA TRP A 26 -10.24 -6.23 -2.05
C TRP A 26 -9.16 -5.83 -3.06
N LEU A 27 -7.87 -5.96 -2.71
CA LEU A 27 -6.77 -5.82 -3.68
C LEU A 27 -6.86 -6.86 -4.82
N GLY A 28 -7.61 -7.96 -4.63
CA GLY A 28 -7.91 -8.95 -5.68
C GLY A 28 -8.78 -8.41 -6.81
N LEU A 29 -9.46 -7.27 -6.61
CA LEU A 29 -10.25 -6.61 -7.65
C LEU A 29 -9.44 -6.24 -8.90
N THR A 30 -8.11 -6.25 -8.85
CA THR A 30 -7.28 -6.02 -10.04
C THR A 30 -7.45 -7.08 -11.12
N ILE A 31 -7.86 -8.30 -10.76
CA ILE A 31 -7.86 -9.47 -11.66
C ILE A 31 -8.90 -9.33 -12.77
N ASN A 32 -10.02 -8.62 -12.55
CA ASN A 32 -11.03 -8.31 -13.58
C ASN A 32 -11.88 -7.07 -13.27
N GLY A 33 -11.58 -6.30 -12.23
CA GLY A 33 -12.44 -5.22 -11.76
C GLY A 33 -12.70 -4.09 -12.75
N SER A 34 -11.82 -3.89 -13.74
CA SER A 34 -12.02 -2.82 -14.74
C SER A 34 -12.82 -3.22 -15.96
N SER A 35 -13.04 -4.52 -16.19
CA SER A 35 -13.97 -4.97 -17.23
C SER A 35 -15.42 -4.97 -16.72
N VAL A 36 -15.62 -4.83 -15.40
CA VAL A 36 -16.95 -4.74 -14.79
C VAL A 36 -17.47 -3.30 -14.88
N GLY A 37 -18.68 -3.12 -15.42
CA GLY A 37 -19.28 -1.79 -15.57
C GLY A 37 -19.86 -1.18 -14.29
N TRP A 38 -19.91 -1.93 -13.19
CA TRP A 38 -20.39 -1.48 -11.86
C TRP A 38 -21.69 -0.68 -11.88
N ASN A 39 -22.69 -1.11 -12.67
CA ASN A 39 -24.01 -0.46 -12.76
C ASN A 39 -25.15 -1.31 -12.16
N GLN A 40 -24.84 -2.52 -11.68
CA GLN A 40 -25.82 -3.43 -11.09
C GLN A 40 -25.29 -4.02 -9.77
N THR A 41 -26.18 -4.17 -8.78
CA THR A 41 -25.83 -4.64 -7.43
C THR A 41 -25.27 -6.07 -7.39
N HIS A 42 -25.59 -6.89 -8.39
CA HIS A 42 -25.05 -8.24 -8.51
C HIS A 42 -23.54 -8.25 -8.86
N HIS A 43 -23.02 -7.17 -9.47
CA HIS A 43 -21.59 -7.02 -9.77
C HIS A 43 -20.71 -7.07 -8.52
N CYS A 44 -21.24 -6.63 -7.36
CA CYS A 44 -20.55 -6.67 -6.08
C CYS A 44 -20.22 -8.08 -5.58
N LYS A 45 -20.73 -9.13 -6.24
CA LYS A 45 -20.43 -10.53 -5.93
C LYS A 45 -19.71 -11.26 -7.06
N LEU A 46 -19.52 -10.62 -8.22
CA LEU A 46 -18.94 -11.27 -9.40
C LEU A 46 -17.45 -11.58 -9.24
N LEU A 47 -16.76 -10.75 -8.45
CA LEU A 47 -15.32 -10.84 -8.28
C LEU A 47 -14.97 -11.25 -6.86
N ASP A 48 -13.98 -12.13 -6.78
CA ASP A 48 -13.31 -12.46 -5.55
C ASP A 48 -12.56 -11.24 -4.98
N GLY A 49 -12.52 -11.16 -3.65
CA GLY A 49 -11.84 -10.10 -2.91
C GLY A 49 -12.73 -9.15 -2.12
N LEU A 50 -14.01 -8.99 -2.51
CA LEU A 50 -14.98 -8.27 -1.67
C LEU A 50 -15.60 -9.18 -0.61
N VAL A 51 -15.38 -8.85 0.65
CA VAL A 51 -16.00 -9.50 1.80
C VAL A 51 -17.40 -8.94 2.09
N PRO A 52 -18.28 -9.63 2.83
CA PRO A 52 -19.70 -9.25 2.98
C PRO A 52 -19.95 -7.78 3.37
N ASP A 53 -19.17 -7.24 4.32
CA ASP A 53 -19.29 -5.85 4.75
C ASP A 53 -18.95 -4.86 3.59
N GLN A 54 -17.95 -5.18 2.77
CA GLN A 54 -17.59 -4.38 1.58
C GLN A 54 -18.59 -4.58 0.44
N GLN A 55 -19.17 -5.77 0.27
CA GLN A 55 -20.22 -6.00 -0.71
C GLN A 55 -21.46 -5.15 -0.42
N GLN A 56 -21.81 -4.95 0.86
CA GLN A 56 -22.90 -4.07 1.25
C GLN A 56 -22.61 -2.60 0.86
N LEU A 57 -21.37 -2.15 1.06
CA LEU A 57 -20.95 -0.80 0.66
C LEU A 57 -20.95 -0.64 -0.86
N CYS A 58 -20.44 -1.62 -1.59
CA CYS A 58 -20.47 -1.66 -3.06
C CYS A 58 -21.89 -1.52 -3.59
N LYS A 59 -22.85 -2.28 -3.06
CA LYS A 59 -24.25 -2.24 -3.50
C LYS A 59 -24.92 -0.89 -3.30
N ARG A 60 -24.47 -0.12 -2.31
CA ARG A 60 -24.99 1.21 -1.99
C ARG A 60 -24.27 2.34 -2.73
N ASN A 61 -23.08 2.07 -3.28
CA ASN A 61 -22.18 3.07 -3.87
C ASN A 61 -21.52 2.48 -5.11
N LEU A 62 -22.33 2.08 -6.10
CA LEU A 62 -21.84 1.38 -7.28
C LEU A 62 -20.84 2.24 -8.08
N GLU A 63 -21.08 3.54 -8.20
CA GLU A 63 -20.17 4.47 -8.86
C GLU A 63 -18.79 4.58 -8.20
N LEU A 64 -18.66 4.29 -6.90
CA LEU A 64 -17.39 4.31 -6.17
C LEU A 64 -16.43 3.20 -6.62
N MET A 65 -16.97 2.11 -7.17
CA MET A 65 -16.19 0.89 -7.41
C MET A 65 -15.10 1.07 -8.46
N HIS A 66 -15.29 1.94 -9.47
CA HIS A 66 -14.22 2.28 -10.42
C HIS A 66 -13.01 2.89 -9.71
N SER A 67 -13.24 3.77 -8.72
CA SER A 67 -12.19 4.37 -7.89
C SER A 67 -11.52 3.34 -6.98
N ILE A 68 -12.29 2.40 -6.42
CA ILE A 68 -11.76 1.30 -5.59
C ILE A 68 -10.89 0.34 -6.42
N VAL A 69 -11.31 -0.05 -7.62
CA VAL A 69 -10.50 -0.89 -8.52
C VAL A 69 -9.21 -0.18 -8.91
N ARG A 70 -9.28 1.12 -9.22
CA ARG A 70 -8.09 1.95 -9.48
C ARG A 70 -7.16 1.98 -8.26
N ALA A 71 -7.70 2.18 -7.06
CA ALA A 71 -6.93 2.15 -5.82
C ALA A 71 -6.22 0.82 -5.58
N ALA A 72 -6.86 -0.31 -5.90
CA ALA A 72 -6.27 -1.64 -5.74
C ALA A 72 -5.00 -1.78 -6.61
N ARG A 73 -5.07 -1.35 -7.87
CA ARG A 73 -3.92 -1.35 -8.79
C ARG A 73 -2.81 -0.43 -8.33
N LEU A 74 -3.16 0.79 -7.92
CA LEU A 74 -2.21 1.77 -7.43
C LEU A 74 -1.50 1.27 -6.17
N THR A 75 -2.21 0.59 -5.26
CA THR A 75 -1.62 0.00 -4.05
C THR A 75 -0.60 -1.08 -4.40
N LYS A 76 -0.94 -2.02 -5.30
CA LYS A 76 -0.03 -3.08 -5.75
C LYS A 76 1.23 -2.52 -6.42
N SER A 77 1.05 -1.60 -7.35
CA SER A 77 2.15 -0.95 -8.07
C SER A 77 3.05 -0.13 -7.14
N ALA A 78 2.47 0.64 -6.23
CA ALA A 78 3.22 1.45 -5.28
C ALA A 78 4.01 0.58 -4.29
N CYS A 79 3.43 -0.54 -3.82
CA CYS A 79 4.11 -1.44 -2.90
C CYS A 79 5.31 -2.13 -3.55
N THR A 80 5.12 -2.73 -4.73
CA THR A 80 6.18 -3.40 -5.48
C THR A 80 7.30 -2.44 -5.88
N SER A 81 6.95 -1.22 -6.28
CA SER A 81 7.94 -0.17 -6.57
C SER A 81 8.73 0.24 -5.32
N SER A 82 8.04 0.46 -4.20
CA SER A 82 8.64 0.92 -2.94
C SER A 82 9.63 -0.06 -2.34
N PHE A 83 9.46 -1.36 -2.60
CA PHE A 83 10.28 -2.43 -2.02
C PHE A 83 11.15 -3.17 -3.03
N SER A 84 11.24 -2.68 -4.27
CA SER A 84 12.04 -3.29 -5.34
C SER A 84 13.53 -3.48 -4.96
N ASP A 85 14.04 -2.64 -4.07
CA ASP A 85 15.39 -2.60 -3.51
C ASP A 85 15.58 -3.45 -2.24
N MET A 86 14.55 -4.14 -1.75
CA MET A 86 14.60 -4.97 -0.54
C MET A 86 14.42 -6.47 -0.85
N ARG A 87 14.83 -7.31 0.10
CA ARG A 87 14.69 -8.79 0.01
C ARG A 87 13.23 -9.20 -0.12
N TRP A 88 12.38 -8.65 0.73
CA TRP A 88 10.94 -8.64 0.51
C TRP A 88 10.60 -7.49 -0.44
N ASN A 89 10.14 -7.82 -1.65
CA ASN A 89 9.87 -6.85 -2.71
C ASN A 89 8.37 -6.61 -2.95
N CYS A 90 7.54 -6.99 -1.98
CA CYS A 90 6.09 -6.91 -2.05
C CYS A 90 5.43 -7.71 -3.19
N SER A 91 6.13 -8.62 -3.86
CA SER A 91 5.52 -9.43 -4.95
C SER A 91 4.38 -10.33 -4.48
N SER A 92 4.37 -10.74 -3.20
CA SER A 92 3.28 -11.49 -2.58
C SER A 92 1.94 -10.76 -2.58
N ILE A 93 1.92 -9.44 -2.78
CA ILE A 93 0.69 -8.67 -2.91
C ILE A 93 -0.11 -9.09 -4.16
N GLU A 94 0.56 -9.67 -5.17
CA GLU A 94 -0.10 -10.13 -6.39
C GLU A 94 -1.00 -11.34 -6.16
N SER A 95 -0.75 -12.11 -5.11
CA SER A 95 -1.58 -13.26 -4.72
C SER A 95 -2.95 -12.87 -4.17
N ALA A 96 -3.28 -11.58 -4.08
CA ALA A 96 -4.60 -11.11 -3.66
C ALA A 96 -5.73 -11.79 -4.47
N PRO A 97 -6.82 -12.25 -3.83
CA PRO A 97 -7.17 -12.02 -2.42
C PRO A 97 -6.56 -13.02 -1.42
N HIS A 98 -5.78 -14.00 -1.87
CA HIS A 98 -5.24 -15.10 -1.08
C HIS A 98 -3.75 -14.89 -0.76
N PHE A 99 -3.50 -14.14 0.31
CA PHE A 99 -2.14 -13.75 0.68
C PHE A 99 -1.32 -14.86 1.33
N THR A 100 -0.01 -14.82 1.08
CA THR A 100 0.99 -15.63 1.77
C THR A 100 1.21 -15.14 3.21
N PRO A 101 1.84 -15.94 4.10
CA PRO A 101 1.95 -15.62 5.53
C PRO A 101 2.65 -14.30 5.89
N ASP A 102 3.50 -13.78 5.01
CA ASP A 102 4.14 -12.46 5.13
C ASP A 102 3.13 -11.31 5.07
N LEU A 103 1.97 -11.48 4.43
CA LEU A 103 0.88 -10.50 4.40
C LEU A 103 -0.39 -10.96 5.15
N ALA A 104 -0.54 -12.26 5.37
CA ALA A 104 -1.68 -12.83 6.08
C ALA A 104 -1.55 -12.80 7.61
N LYS A 105 -0.33 -12.63 8.14
CA LYS A 105 -0.05 -12.51 9.56
C LYS A 105 0.24 -11.06 9.94
N GLY A 106 0.38 -10.78 11.23
CA GLY A 106 0.73 -9.45 11.74
C GLY A 106 2.21 -9.11 11.61
N THR A 107 2.80 -9.26 10.43
CA THR A 107 4.20 -8.90 10.15
C THR A 107 4.37 -7.40 9.94
N ARG A 108 5.62 -6.95 9.84
CA ARG A 108 5.95 -5.57 9.47
C ARG A 108 5.53 -5.25 8.03
N GLU A 109 5.66 -6.22 7.13
CA GLU A 109 5.26 -6.11 5.72
C GLU A 109 3.75 -5.90 5.58
N ALA A 110 2.96 -6.67 6.34
CA ALA A 110 1.52 -6.48 6.42
C ALA A 110 1.18 -5.07 6.95
N ALA A 111 1.87 -4.60 8.00
CA ALA A 111 1.65 -3.25 8.53
C ALA A 111 1.79 -2.16 7.47
N PHE A 112 2.82 -2.25 6.62
CA PHE A 112 2.99 -1.34 5.48
C PHE A 112 1.83 -1.46 4.48
N VAL A 113 1.50 -2.68 4.01
CA VAL A 113 0.45 -2.87 2.99
C VAL A 113 -0.90 -2.38 3.46
N PHE A 114 -1.28 -2.62 4.72
CA PHE A 114 -2.53 -2.09 5.28
C PHE A 114 -2.55 -0.56 5.31
N SER A 115 -1.47 0.06 5.78
CA SER A 115 -1.37 1.53 5.81
C SER A 115 -1.40 2.15 4.42
N LEU A 116 -0.68 1.56 3.46
CA LEU A 116 -0.67 2.00 2.06
C LEU A 116 -2.05 1.83 1.41
N ALA A 117 -2.69 0.67 1.59
CA ALA A 117 -4.02 0.40 1.03
C ALA A 117 -5.06 1.40 1.55
N ALA A 118 -5.03 1.72 2.85
CA ALA A 118 -5.92 2.70 3.46
C ALA A 118 -5.67 4.13 2.97
N ALA A 119 -4.40 4.52 2.77
CA ALA A 119 -4.05 5.81 2.20
C ALA A 119 -4.48 5.90 0.72
N VAL A 120 -4.16 4.89 -0.09
CA VAL A 120 -4.38 4.90 -1.53
C VAL A 120 -5.87 4.84 -1.89
N VAL A 121 -6.70 4.10 -1.16
CA VAL A 121 -8.16 4.11 -1.40
C VAL A 121 -8.75 5.49 -1.13
N SER A 122 -8.34 6.17 -0.05
CA SER A 122 -8.77 7.53 0.25
C SER A 122 -8.24 8.55 -0.76
N HIS A 123 -6.99 8.40 -1.20
CA HIS A 123 -6.36 9.23 -2.22
C HIS A 123 -7.08 9.13 -3.57
N ALA A 124 -7.33 7.90 -4.05
CA ALA A 124 -7.97 7.67 -5.34
C ALA A 124 -9.39 8.24 -5.37
N ILE A 125 -10.16 8.08 -4.30
CA ILE A 125 -11.51 8.65 -4.18
C ILE A 125 -11.45 10.18 -4.15
N ALA A 126 -10.55 10.77 -3.37
CA ALA A 126 -10.39 12.23 -3.29
C ALA A 126 -10.02 12.87 -4.63
N ARG A 127 -9.10 12.25 -5.40
CA ARG A 127 -8.73 12.72 -6.74
C ARG A 127 -9.84 12.50 -7.76
N ALA A 128 -10.61 11.41 -7.65
CA ALA A 128 -11.78 11.17 -8.52
C ALA A 128 -12.87 12.25 -8.37
N CYS A 129 -13.03 12.80 -7.17
CA CYS A 129 -13.90 13.96 -6.95
C CYS A 129 -13.39 15.21 -7.68
N ALA A 130 -12.07 15.43 -7.69
CA ALA A 130 -11.47 16.60 -8.32
C ALA A 130 -11.37 16.50 -9.84
N SER A 131 -11.23 15.29 -10.39
CA SER A 131 -11.27 15.07 -11.84
C SER A 131 -12.69 15.05 -12.41
N GLY A 132 -13.71 14.94 -11.57
CA GLY A 132 -15.09 14.75 -12.00
C GLY A 132 -15.43 13.31 -12.40
N ASP A 133 -14.52 12.36 -12.16
CA ASP A 133 -14.73 10.93 -12.44
C ASP A 133 -15.76 10.29 -11.49
N LEU A 134 -15.99 10.89 -10.31
CA LEU A 134 -16.94 10.41 -9.32
C LEU A 134 -18.09 11.41 -9.12
N PRO A 135 -19.30 11.14 -9.65
CA PRO A 135 -20.41 12.10 -9.65
C PRO A 135 -21.01 12.37 -8.26
N SER A 136 -20.76 11.48 -7.29
CA SER A 136 -21.29 11.59 -5.93
C SER A 136 -20.55 12.61 -5.04
N CYS A 137 -19.57 13.32 -5.58
CA CYS A 137 -18.81 14.34 -4.86
C CYS A 137 -18.37 15.49 -5.78
N SER A 138 -17.92 16.58 -5.16
CA SER A 138 -17.38 17.77 -5.83
C SER A 138 -15.93 18.03 -5.40
N CYS A 139 -15.31 19.04 -5.99
CA CYS A 139 -14.00 19.56 -5.55
C CYS A 139 -13.98 19.85 -4.04
N ALA A 140 -12.78 19.87 -3.47
CA ALA A 140 -12.59 20.36 -2.10
C ALA A 140 -13.16 21.77 -1.92
N ALA A 141 -13.67 22.05 -0.72
CA ALA A 141 -14.04 23.41 -0.34
C ALA A 141 -12.82 24.33 -0.44
N MET A 142 -13.03 25.54 -0.91
CA MET A 142 -11.97 26.55 -0.99
C MET A 142 -11.45 26.86 0.43
N PRO A 143 -10.12 26.97 0.64
CA PRO A 143 -9.58 27.34 1.93
C PRO A 143 -10.16 28.67 2.42
N SER A 144 -10.50 28.74 3.71
CA SER A 144 -11.01 29.95 4.36
C SER A 144 -9.91 30.98 4.66
N GLU A 145 -8.64 30.56 4.60
CA GLU A 145 -7.48 31.42 4.81
C GLU A 145 -7.37 32.46 3.68
N GLN A 146 -7.07 33.71 4.03
CA GLN A 146 -6.85 34.76 3.04
C GLN A 146 -5.65 34.39 2.15
N ALA A 147 -5.85 34.44 0.83
CA ALA A 147 -4.74 34.22 -0.10
C ALA A 147 -3.67 35.31 0.06
N ALA A 148 -2.41 34.92 -0.06
CA ALA A 148 -1.30 35.88 -0.11
C ALA A 148 -1.42 36.76 -1.37
N PRO A 149 -0.85 37.98 -1.38
CA PRO A 149 -1.04 38.93 -2.48
C PRO A 149 -0.63 38.42 -3.87
N ASP A 150 0.26 37.44 -3.93
CA ASP A 150 0.85 36.88 -5.15
C ASP A 150 0.00 35.77 -5.79
N PHE A 151 -1.10 35.33 -5.17
CA PHE A 151 -2.00 34.34 -5.77
C PHE A 151 -3.46 34.53 -5.37
N ARG A 152 -4.34 33.81 -6.05
CA ARG A 152 -5.74 33.68 -5.65
C ARG A 152 -6.10 32.22 -5.48
N TRP A 153 -6.95 31.92 -4.49
CA TRP A 153 -7.55 30.60 -4.40
C TRP A 153 -8.46 30.36 -5.60
N GLY A 154 -8.42 29.15 -6.15
CA GLY A 154 -9.24 28.74 -7.27
C GLY A 154 -8.82 27.39 -7.82
N GLY A 155 -9.44 26.94 -8.90
CA GLY A 155 -9.24 25.57 -9.40
C GLY A 155 -10.03 24.53 -8.61
N CYS A 156 -9.72 23.25 -8.85
CA CYS A 156 -10.42 22.12 -8.23
C CYS A 156 -9.43 21.31 -7.40
N GLY A 157 -9.53 21.44 -6.07
CA GLY A 157 -8.70 20.70 -5.13
C GLY A 157 -9.24 19.29 -4.84
N ASP A 158 -8.33 18.40 -4.44
CA ASP A 158 -8.68 17.00 -4.09
C ASP A 158 -9.56 16.97 -2.83
N ASN A 159 -10.74 16.34 -2.92
CA ASN A 159 -11.71 16.31 -1.82
C ASN A 159 -11.31 15.27 -0.76
N LEU A 160 -10.25 15.58 -0.02
CA LEU A 160 -9.66 14.70 0.99
C LEU A 160 -10.68 14.27 2.06
N ARG A 161 -11.57 15.18 2.49
CA ARG A 161 -12.62 14.85 3.48
C ARG A 161 -13.52 13.71 3.00
N TYR A 162 -14.01 13.80 1.76
CA TYR A 162 -14.84 12.75 1.17
C TYR A 162 -14.04 11.45 0.96
N GLY A 163 -12.81 11.56 0.48
CA GLY A 163 -11.91 10.41 0.31
C GLY A 163 -11.61 9.66 1.61
N LEU A 164 -11.39 10.37 2.72
CA LEU A 164 -11.20 9.78 4.04
C LEU A 164 -12.47 9.10 4.56
N GLN A 165 -13.63 9.75 4.39
CA GLN A 165 -14.91 9.21 4.81
C GLN A 165 -15.22 7.89 4.10
N MET A 166 -15.19 7.89 2.77
CA MET A 166 -15.53 6.71 1.98
C MET A 166 -14.43 5.64 2.03
N GLY A 167 -13.16 6.04 2.01
CA GLY A 167 -12.03 5.13 2.10
C GLY A 167 -11.98 4.38 3.42
N SER A 168 -12.14 5.07 4.56
CA SER A 168 -12.19 4.41 5.88
C SER A 168 -13.45 3.56 6.07
N ALA A 169 -14.61 4.00 5.57
CA ALA A 169 -15.82 3.19 5.58
C ALA A 169 -15.60 1.85 4.85
N PHE A 170 -14.89 1.87 3.71
CA PHE A 170 -14.62 0.68 2.91
C PHE A 170 -13.49 -0.21 3.47
N SER A 171 -12.32 0.36 3.81
CA SER A 171 -11.15 -0.41 4.24
C SER A 171 -11.30 -0.99 5.64
N ASP A 172 -12.00 -0.28 6.54
CA ASP A 172 -12.09 -0.68 7.95
C ASP A 172 -13.32 -1.55 8.24
N ALA A 173 -14.33 -1.54 7.37
CA ALA A 173 -15.57 -2.31 7.53
C ALA A 173 -15.34 -3.78 7.93
N PRO A 174 -14.55 -4.58 7.18
CA PRO A 174 -14.30 -5.98 7.55
C PRO A 174 -13.58 -6.15 8.89
N ILE A 175 -12.79 -5.16 9.31
CA ILE A 175 -11.91 -5.24 10.48
C ILE A 175 -12.66 -4.89 11.78
N ARG A 176 -13.67 -4.01 11.68
CA ARG A 176 -14.53 -3.63 12.81
C ARG A 176 -15.41 -4.78 13.29
N ASN A 177 -15.74 -5.72 12.42
CA ASN A 177 -16.49 -6.90 12.78
C ASN A 177 -15.68 -7.81 13.73
N ARG A 178 -16.25 -8.08 14.92
CA ARG A 178 -15.57 -8.85 15.98
C ARG A 178 -15.30 -10.30 15.59
N ARG A 179 -16.02 -10.84 14.61
CA ARG A 179 -15.87 -12.21 14.11
C ARG A 179 -14.74 -12.36 13.09
N SER A 180 -14.18 -11.26 12.58
CA SER A 180 -13.17 -11.27 11.52
C SER A 180 -11.75 -11.66 11.96
N GLY A 181 -11.58 -12.10 13.20
CA GLY A 181 -10.30 -12.64 13.69
C GLY A 181 -9.89 -12.15 15.08
N PRO A 182 -8.68 -12.55 15.52
CA PRO A 182 -8.15 -12.21 16.83
C PRO A 182 -8.14 -10.70 17.07
N GLN A 183 -8.58 -10.27 18.25
CA GLN A 183 -8.70 -8.84 18.60
C GLN A 183 -7.40 -8.06 18.38
N ALA A 184 -6.25 -8.62 18.78
CA ALA A 184 -4.95 -7.97 18.62
C ALA A 184 -4.63 -7.68 17.14
N PHE A 185 -4.95 -8.63 16.25
CA PHE A 185 -4.72 -8.48 14.81
C PHE A 185 -5.61 -7.38 14.22
N ARG A 186 -6.89 -7.33 14.62
CA ARG A 186 -7.83 -6.28 14.20
C ARG A 186 -7.40 -4.89 14.68
N LEU A 187 -6.95 -4.77 15.94
CA LEU A 187 -6.44 -3.51 16.49
C LEU A 187 -5.19 -3.02 15.72
N MET A 188 -4.26 -3.93 15.41
CA MET A 188 -3.06 -3.62 14.64
C MET A 188 -3.43 -3.08 13.24
N GLN A 189 -4.35 -3.75 12.54
CA GLN A 189 -4.78 -3.32 11.21
C GLN A 189 -5.50 -1.96 11.23
N LEU A 190 -6.42 -1.74 12.18
CA LEU A 190 -7.11 -0.44 12.32
C LEU A 190 -6.13 0.69 12.63
N HIS A 191 -5.13 0.44 13.50
CA HIS A 191 -4.07 1.39 13.80
C HIS A 191 -3.25 1.73 12.55
N ASN A 192 -2.75 0.72 11.83
CA ASN A 192 -1.95 0.94 10.62
C ASN A 192 -2.75 1.62 9.50
N ASN A 193 -4.04 1.31 9.36
CA ASN A 193 -4.94 2.03 8.45
C ASN A 193 -5.06 3.52 8.84
N ALA A 194 -5.15 3.83 10.14
CA ALA A 194 -5.19 5.20 10.63
C ALA A 194 -3.88 5.95 10.35
N VAL A 195 -2.72 5.31 10.60
CA VAL A 195 -1.40 5.87 10.26
C VAL A 195 -1.31 6.17 8.75
N GLY A 196 -1.77 5.27 7.90
CA GLY A 196 -1.82 5.47 6.45
C GLY A 196 -2.62 6.70 6.05
N ARG A 197 -3.82 6.86 6.62
CA ARG A 197 -4.66 8.03 6.38
C ARG A 197 -4.08 9.31 6.97
N GLN A 198 -3.35 9.23 8.07
CA GLN A 198 -2.65 10.39 8.62
C GLN A 198 -1.54 10.88 7.68
N VAL A 199 -0.72 9.97 7.14
CA VAL A 199 0.29 10.34 6.11
C VAL A 199 -0.37 10.97 4.89
N LEU A 200 -1.53 10.46 4.46
CA LEU A 200 -2.31 11.07 3.39
C LEU A 200 -2.75 12.50 3.74
N MET A 201 -3.23 12.74 4.95
CA MET A 201 -3.63 14.09 5.39
C MET A 201 -2.43 15.04 5.39
N ASP A 202 -1.29 14.59 5.89
CA ASP A 202 -0.05 15.37 5.96
C ASP A 202 0.54 15.65 4.56
N SER A 203 0.18 14.85 3.55
CA SER A 203 0.63 15.00 2.16
C SER A 203 -0.08 16.12 1.38
N LEU A 204 -1.03 16.84 1.99
CA LEU A 204 -1.78 17.91 1.31
C LEU A 204 -0.91 19.16 1.12
N GLU A 205 -0.69 19.54 -0.14
CA GLU A 205 0.17 20.67 -0.51
C GLU A 205 -0.60 21.74 -1.29
N MET A 206 -0.02 22.94 -1.37
CA MET A 206 -0.51 24.00 -2.26
C MET A 206 0.04 23.75 -3.66
N LYS A 207 -0.85 23.60 -4.64
CA LYS A 207 -0.52 23.52 -6.07
C LYS A 207 -0.98 24.78 -6.76
N CYS A 208 -0.17 25.30 -7.69
CA CYS A 208 -0.47 26.55 -8.39
C CYS A 208 -0.31 26.39 -9.90
N LYS A 209 -1.13 27.13 -10.66
CA LYS A 209 -1.00 27.29 -12.11
C LYS A 209 -0.81 28.77 -12.45
N CYS A 210 0.17 29.04 -13.31
CA CYS A 210 0.51 30.37 -13.76
C CYS A 210 -0.24 30.75 -15.04
N HIS A 211 -0.71 31.99 -15.11
CA HIS A 211 -1.59 32.51 -16.16
C HIS A 211 -1.13 33.88 -16.71
N GLY A 212 0.09 34.31 -16.40
CA GLY A 212 0.63 35.58 -16.89
C GLY A 212 0.98 35.55 -18.38
N VAL A 213 1.25 36.72 -18.94
CA VAL A 213 1.66 36.91 -20.35
C VAL A 213 2.86 36.00 -20.64
N SER A 214 2.81 35.30 -21.78
CA SER A 214 3.82 34.31 -22.21
C SER A 214 4.11 33.20 -21.19
N GLY A 215 3.12 32.85 -20.34
CA GLY A 215 3.26 31.80 -19.31
C GLY A 215 3.97 32.23 -18.03
N SER A 216 4.16 33.54 -17.84
CA SER A 216 4.72 34.08 -16.58
C SER A 216 3.81 33.80 -15.37
N CYS A 217 4.39 33.84 -14.16
CA CYS A 217 3.66 33.65 -12.90
C CYS A 217 3.24 34.97 -12.23
N SER A 218 3.14 36.07 -12.99
CA SER A 218 2.64 37.37 -12.47
C SER A 218 1.20 37.29 -11.96
N VAL A 219 0.41 36.37 -12.51
CA VAL A 219 -0.89 35.95 -11.98
C VAL A 219 -0.87 34.44 -11.87
N LYS A 220 -1.17 33.91 -10.68
CA LYS A 220 -1.32 32.46 -10.46
C LYS A 220 -2.54 32.14 -9.61
N THR A 221 -3.13 30.99 -9.90
CA THR A 221 -4.26 30.43 -9.16
C THR A 221 -3.80 29.18 -8.45
N CYS A 222 -4.11 29.05 -7.17
CA CYS A 222 -3.68 27.93 -6.34
C CYS A 222 -4.86 27.18 -5.70
N TRP A 223 -4.67 25.88 -5.46
CA TRP A 223 -5.57 25.01 -4.72
C TRP A 223 -4.78 24.08 -3.81
N LYS A 224 -5.48 23.42 -2.87
CA LYS A 224 -4.91 22.30 -2.10
C LYS A 224 -5.08 21.00 -2.89
N GLY A 225 -4.00 20.24 -3.04
CA GLY A 225 -4.00 18.95 -3.71
C GLY A 225 -3.10 17.97 -3.00
N LEU A 226 -3.37 16.68 -3.16
CA LEU A 226 -2.59 15.60 -2.58
C LEU A 226 -1.30 15.40 -3.40
N GLN A 227 -0.21 15.09 -2.71
CA GLN A 227 1.01 14.62 -3.37
C GLN A 227 0.78 13.29 -4.11
N ASP A 228 1.76 12.92 -4.94
CA ASP A 228 1.71 11.67 -5.67
C ASP A 228 1.96 10.48 -4.73
N ILE A 229 1.40 9.32 -5.12
CA ILE A 229 1.44 8.10 -4.31
C ILE A 229 2.87 7.64 -4.04
N SER A 230 3.82 7.92 -4.92
CA SER A 230 5.25 7.63 -4.71
C SER A 230 5.78 8.33 -3.46
N THR A 231 5.42 9.59 -3.23
CA THR A 231 5.88 10.34 -2.04
C THR A 231 5.20 9.81 -0.79
N ILE A 232 3.87 9.61 -0.83
CA ILE A 232 3.11 8.99 0.27
C ILE A 232 3.68 7.61 0.63
N SER A 233 4.07 6.82 -0.36
CA SER A 233 4.64 5.49 -0.15
C SER A 233 6.05 5.56 0.44
N ALA A 234 6.86 6.56 0.05
CA ALA A 234 8.17 6.80 0.64
C ALA A 234 8.06 7.19 2.12
N ASP A 235 7.10 8.05 2.48
CA ASP A 235 6.82 8.42 3.87
C ASP A 235 6.37 7.23 4.70
N LEU A 236 5.50 6.37 4.13
CA LEU A 236 5.10 5.11 4.76
C LEU A 236 6.26 4.11 4.85
N LYS A 237 7.19 4.08 3.88
CA LYS A 237 8.38 3.23 3.92
C LYS A 237 9.30 3.66 5.06
N SER A 238 9.45 4.97 5.29
CA SER A 238 10.18 5.49 6.46
C SER A 238 9.57 4.98 7.78
N LYS A 239 8.24 5.03 7.90
CA LYS A 239 7.52 4.47 9.07
C LYS A 239 7.62 2.95 9.17
N TYR A 240 7.71 2.23 8.05
CA TYR A 240 7.96 0.79 8.03
C TYR A 240 9.35 0.47 8.60
N LEU A 241 10.38 1.22 8.22
CA LEU A 241 11.75 0.99 8.69
C LEU A 241 11.87 1.15 10.21
N SER A 242 11.09 2.07 10.79
CA SER A 242 11.03 2.33 12.24
C SER A 242 9.84 1.70 12.96
N ALA A 243 9.15 0.72 12.37
CA ALA A 243 7.94 0.14 12.94
C ALA A 243 8.21 -0.62 14.25
N THR A 244 7.26 -0.59 15.18
CA THR A 244 7.40 -1.19 16.52
C THR A 244 6.66 -2.51 16.67
N LYS A 245 7.35 -3.49 17.29
CA LYS A 245 6.72 -4.77 17.67
C LYS A 245 5.86 -4.57 18.92
N VAL A 246 4.60 -4.93 18.82
CA VAL A 246 3.63 -4.82 19.92
C VAL A 246 3.11 -6.17 20.36
N ILE A 247 2.66 -6.22 21.61
CA ILE A 247 1.98 -7.37 22.21
C ILE A 247 0.66 -6.94 22.83
N PRO A 248 -0.38 -7.80 22.81
CA PRO A 248 -1.61 -7.50 23.52
C PRO A 248 -1.37 -7.57 25.03
N ARG A 249 -1.69 -6.49 25.75
CA ARG A 249 -1.75 -6.48 27.22
C ARG A 249 -3.13 -6.03 27.69
N GLN A 250 -3.50 -6.49 28.88
CA GLN A 250 -4.70 -6.05 29.56
C GLN A 250 -4.35 -4.86 30.45
N ILE A 251 -4.94 -3.70 30.17
CA ILE A 251 -4.77 -2.46 30.94
C ILE A 251 -6.16 -2.08 31.46
N GLY A 252 -6.37 -2.29 32.77
CA GLY A 252 -7.70 -2.24 33.37
C GLY A 252 -8.65 -3.24 32.70
N THR A 253 -9.78 -2.75 32.20
CA THR A 253 -10.81 -3.56 31.52
C THR A 253 -10.60 -3.69 30.01
N ARG A 254 -9.60 -3.00 29.44
CA ARG A 254 -9.39 -2.94 27.98
C ARG A 254 -8.10 -3.67 27.60
N ARG A 255 -8.19 -4.48 26.54
CA ARG A 255 -7.00 -5.02 25.86
C ARG A 255 -6.45 -3.96 24.91
N GLN A 256 -5.17 -3.65 25.06
CA GLN A 256 -4.45 -2.66 24.27
C GLN A 256 -3.20 -3.28 23.66
N LEU A 257 -2.72 -2.70 22.57
CA LEU A 257 -1.42 -3.04 21.99
C LEU A 257 -0.37 -2.15 22.64
N VAL A 258 0.65 -2.75 23.22
CA VAL A 258 1.78 -2.02 23.82
C VAL A 258 3.10 -2.54 23.28
N PRO A 259 4.17 -1.74 23.30
CA PRO A 259 5.49 -2.21 22.94
C PRO A 259 5.89 -3.41 23.79
N ARG A 260 6.65 -4.35 23.20
CA ARG A 260 7.10 -5.55 23.93
C ARG A 260 8.03 -5.20 25.09
N GLU A 261 8.94 -4.25 24.86
CA GLU A 261 9.93 -3.78 25.83
C GLU A 261 9.29 -2.71 26.73
N MET A 262 9.37 -2.91 28.05
CA MET A 262 8.62 -2.13 29.04
C MET A 262 9.15 -0.71 29.28
N GLU A 263 10.41 -0.44 28.89
CA GLU A 263 11.02 0.89 28.96
C GLU A 263 10.73 1.74 27.72
N VAL A 264 10.03 1.16 26.72
CA VAL A 264 9.69 1.85 25.48
C VAL A 264 8.44 2.71 25.70
N ARG A 265 8.54 3.98 25.30
CA ARG A 265 7.43 4.94 25.24
C ARG A 265 6.17 4.32 24.62
N PRO A 266 4.96 4.79 24.97
CA PRO A 266 3.74 4.37 24.30
C PRO A 266 3.86 4.44 22.77
N VAL A 267 3.17 3.54 22.08
CA VAL A 267 3.10 3.53 20.61
C VAL A 267 2.61 4.90 20.13
N GLY A 268 3.39 5.54 19.27
CA GLY A 268 2.98 6.82 18.69
C GLY A 268 1.79 6.64 17.75
N GLU A 269 0.90 7.64 17.71
CA GLU A 269 -0.26 7.60 16.80
C GLU A 269 0.15 7.54 15.31
N ASN A 270 1.35 8.03 14.99
CA ASN A 270 1.91 8.08 13.64
C ASN A 270 2.95 6.99 13.35
N GLU A 271 2.97 5.92 14.15
CA GLU A 271 3.95 4.84 14.10
C GLU A 271 3.30 3.53 13.65
N LEU A 272 3.89 2.84 12.67
CA LEU A 272 3.38 1.52 12.27
C LEU A 272 3.71 0.46 13.32
N VAL A 273 2.79 -0.48 13.52
CA VAL A 273 2.94 -1.56 14.49
C VAL A 273 2.74 -2.94 13.89
N TYR A 274 3.43 -3.92 14.44
CA TYR A 274 3.32 -5.32 14.02
C TYR A 274 3.37 -6.28 15.22
N LEU A 275 2.81 -7.48 15.06
CA LEU A 275 2.68 -8.49 16.13
C LEU A 275 3.73 -9.60 16.04
N VAL A 276 4.10 -9.98 14.82
CA VAL A 276 4.94 -11.14 14.50
C VAL A 276 6.20 -10.65 13.81
N SER A 277 7.37 -11.13 14.24
CA SER A 277 8.63 -10.79 13.58
C SER A 277 8.60 -11.27 12.13
N SER A 278 9.12 -10.44 11.21
CA SER A 278 9.29 -10.82 9.82
C SER A 278 10.19 -12.07 9.70
N PRO A 279 9.90 -12.98 8.78
CA PRO A 279 10.73 -14.16 8.52
C PRO A 279 12.05 -13.78 7.86
N ASP A 280 12.91 -14.77 7.67
CA ASP A 280 14.06 -14.61 6.79
C ASP A 280 13.62 -14.67 5.32
N TYR A 281 13.80 -13.56 4.60
CA TYR A 281 13.48 -13.44 3.18
C TYR A 281 14.63 -13.89 2.25
N CYS A 282 15.76 -14.34 2.80
CA CYS A 282 16.92 -14.77 2.02
C CYS A 282 16.68 -16.06 1.24
N THR A 283 16.03 -17.05 1.86
CA THR A 283 15.74 -18.37 1.29
C THR A 283 14.25 -18.54 1.03
N GLN A 284 13.89 -19.24 -0.04
CA GLN A 284 12.50 -19.54 -0.34
C GLN A 284 11.87 -20.39 0.77
N ASN A 285 10.75 -19.93 1.31
CA ASN A 285 10.00 -20.63 2.34
C ASN A 285 8.51 -20.29 2.25
N ALA A 286 7.75 -21.14 1.56
CA ALA A 286 6.31 -20.97 1.37
C ALA A 286 5.53 -20.90 2.70
N LYS A 287 5.96 -21.62 3.75
CA LYS A 287 5.29 -21.62 5.07
C LYS A 287 5.44 -20.28 5.80
N GLN A 288 6.43 -19.49 5.44
CA GLN A 288 6.70 -18.16 5.99
C GLN A 288 6.35 -17.02 5.03
N GLY A 289 6.02 -17.32 3.77
CA GLY A 289 5.76 -16.31 2.74
C GLY A 289 7.03 -15.70 2.13
N SER A 290 8.18 -16.34 2.32
CA SER A 290 9.42 -15.92 1.67
C SER A 290 9.54 -16.54 0.29
N LEU A 291 9.85 -15.72 -0.72
CA LEU A 291 10.19 -16.18 -2.07
C LEU A 291 11.69 -16.43 -2.26
N GLY A 292 12.53 -15.99 -1.32
CA GLY A 292 13.98 -16.02 -1.44
C GLY A 292 14.53 -14.91 -2.33
N THR A 293 15.86 -14.81 -2.37
CA THR A 293 16.57 -13.79 -3.17
C THR A 293 17.40 -14.35 -4.30
N THR A 294 17.34 -15.66 -4.59
CA THR A 294 18.01 -16.25 -5.76
C THR A 294 17.52 -15.57 -7.05
N ASP A 295 18.43 -15.31 -7.98
CA ASP A 295 18.21 -14.60 -9.24
C ASP A 295 17.71 -13.14 -9.11
N ARG A 296 17.66 -12.58 -7.89
CA ARG A 296 17.40 -11.16 -7.69
C ARG A 296 18.57 -10.33 -8.20
N GLN A 297 18.25 -9.30 -9.00
CA GLN A 297 19.22 -8.27 -9.35
C GLN A 297 19.70 -7.53 -8.09
N CYS A 298 21.01 -7.23 -8.06
CA CYS A 298 21.64 -6.46 -7.00
C CYS A 298 22.63 -5.44 -7.57
N ASN A 299 23.02 -4.48 -6.74
CA ASN A 299 23.97 -3.44 -7.11
C ASN A 299 25.29 -3.64 -6.36
N LYS A 300 26.39 -3.85 -7.08
CA LYS A 300 27.73 -4.09 -6.49
C LYS A 300 28.32 -2.83 -5.85
N THR A 301 28.00 -1.63 -6.36
CA THR A 301 28.56 -0.36 -5.87
C THR A 301 27.72 0.28 -4.77
N ALA A 302 26.49 -0.22 -4.55
CA ALA A 302 25.61 0.27 -3.51
C ALA A 302 26.04 -0.19 -2.11
N SER A 303 25.68 0.59 -1.11
CA SER A 303 25.82 0.23 0.31
C SER A 303 24.47 -0.03 1.01
N GLY A 304 23.34 0.26 0.34
CA GLY A 304 21.99 0.09 0.86
C GLY A 304 21.45 -1.33 0.74
N SER A 305 20.14 -1.49 0.94
CA SER A 305 19.46 -2.80 0.85
C SER A 305 19.60 -3.47 -0.51
N GLU A 306 19.75 -2.69 -1.56
CA GLU A 306 20.00 -3.11 -2.94
C GLU A 306 21.42 -3.64 -3.17
N SER A 307 22.33 -3.44 -2.21
CA SER A 307 23.70 -3.92 -2.32
C SER A 307 23.76 -5.43 -2.48
N CYS A 308 24.68 -5.93 -3.31
CA CYS A 308 24.83 -7.39 -3.48
C CYS A 308 25.19 -8.11 -2.17
N GLY A 309 25.86 -7.45 -1.23
CA GLY A 309 26.13 -8.01 0.10
C GLY A 309 24.85 -8.27 0.89
N LEU A 310 23.91 -7.32 0.89
CA LEU A 310 22.65 -7.44 1.62
C LEU A 310 21.60 -8.24 0.85
N MET A 311 21.37 -7.95 -0.43
CA MET A 311 20.36 -8.64 -1.26
C MET A 311 20.63 -10.14 -1.37
N CYS A 312 21.89 -10.53 -1.57
CA CYS A 312 22.27 -11.92 -1.79
C CYS A 312 22.60 -12.69 -0.51
N CYS A 313 22.46 -12.05 0.65
CA CYS A 313 22.60 -12.69 1.96
C CYS A 313 23.94 -13.44 2.14
N GLY A 314 25.03 -12.90 1.59
CA GLY A 314 26.36 -13.51 1.66
C GLY A 314 26.60 -14.72 0.75
N ARG A 315 25.60 -15.19 -0.03
CA ARG A 315 25.78 -16.32 -0.98
C ARG A 315 26.65 -15.99 -2.19
N GLY A 316 26.95 -14.71 -2.39
CA GLY A 316 27.61 -14.19 -3.59
C GLY A 316 26.63 -13.93 -4.74
N TYR A 317 27.16 -13.47 -5.86
CA TYR A 317 26.40 -13.08 -7.05
C TYR A 317 27.15 -13.48 -8.33
N ASN A 318 26.40 -13.69 -9.40
CA ASN A 318 26.90 -13.92 -10.76
C ASN A 318 26.84 -12.61 -11.55
N ALA A 319 27.87 -12.33 -12.34
CA ALA A 319 27.90 -11.21 -13.27
C ALA A 319 27.51 -11.68 -14.67
N TYR A 320 26.73 -10.87 -15.39
CA TYR A 320 26.46 -11.07 -16.81
C TYR A 320 26.39 -9.72 -17.54
N THR A 321 26.65 -9.74 -18.85
CA THR A 321 26.55 -8.55 -19.68
C THR A 321 25.22 -8.51 -20.42
N GLU A 322 24.52 -7.39 -20.35
CA GLU A 322 23.28 -7.11 -21.05
C GLU A 322 23.52 -5.99 -22.08
N VAL A 323 23.01 -6.14 -23.30
CA VAL A 323 23.05 -5.07 -24.31
C VAL A 323 21.78 -4.25 -24.21
N LEU A 324 21.89 -3.05 -23.63
CA LEU A 324 20.80 -2.09 -23.59
C LEU A 324 20.70 -1.34 -24.90
N VAL A 325 19.50 -1.35 -25.47
CA VAL A 325 19.18 -0.57 -26.66
C VAL A 325 18.48 0.71 -26.21
N GLU A 326 19.10 1.85 -26.48
CA GLU A 326 18.57 3.16 -26.05
C GLU A 326 18.56 4.15 -27.20
N ARG A 327 17.67 5.14 -27.09
CA ARG A 327 17.68 6.30 -28.00
C ARG A 327 18.76 7.25 -27.52
N CYS A 328 19.70 7.54 -28.40
CA CYS A 328 20.85 8.38 -28.13
C CYS A 328 21.00 9.43 -29.23
N GLN A 329 21.87 10.43 -29.00
CA GLN A 329 22.21 11.46 -30.00
C GLN A 329 20.96 12.09 -30.62
N CYS A 330 19.96 12.39 -29.79
CA CYS A 330 18.70 12.96 -30.22
C CYS A 330 18.89 14.39 -30.70
N LYS A 331 18.41 14.69 -31.91
CA LYS A 331 18.37 16.02 -32.51
C LYS A 331 16.93 16.48 -32.60
N TYR A 332 16.65 17.65 -32.04
CA TYR A 332 15.39 18.33 -32.24
C TYR A 332 15.41 19.04 -33.59
N HIS A 333 14.38 18.79 -34.40
CA HIS A 333 14.14 19.51 -35.65
C HIS A 333 13.02 20.52 -35.40
N TRP A 334 13.35 21.80 -35.56
CA TRP A 334 12.35 22.86 -35.52
C TRP A 334 11.30 22.60 -36.61
N CYS A 335 10.01 22.67 -36.25
CA CYS A 335 8.86 22.00 -36.92
C CYS A 335 8.55 20.56 -36.42
N CYS A 336 8.84 20.32 -35.13
CA CYS A 336 8.07 19.49 -34.19
C CYS A 336 8.39 17.99 -34.07
N TYR A 337 9.57 17.53 -34.48
CA TYR A 337 9.96 16.15 -34.21
C TYR A 337 11.39 16.02 -33.69
N VAL A 338 11.62 14.94 -32.95
CA VAL A 338 12.94 14.56 -32.44
C VAL A 338 13.39 13.33 -33.22
N SER A 339 14.56 13.43 -33.85
CA SER A 339 15.22 12.30 -34.49
C SER A 339 16.33 11.79 -33.59
N CYS A 340 16.24 10.55 -33.15
CA CYS A 340 17.26 9.90 -32.32
C CYS A 340 17.88 8.74 -33.10
N LYS A 341 19.16 8.46 -32.85
CA LYS A 341 19.76 7.21 -33.27
C LYS A 341 19.48 6.12 -32.24
N THR A 342 19.52 4.87 -32.70
CA THR A 342 19.52 3.70 -31.83
C THR A 342 20.96 3.39 -31.43
N CYS A 343 21.30 3.58 -30.16
CA CYS A 343 22.57 3.13 -29.61
C CYS A 343 22.41 1.79 -28.90
N LYS A 344 23.51 1.04 -28.88
CA LYS A 344 23.65 -0.16 -28.07
C LYS A 344 24.74 0.11 -27.03
N ARG A 345 24.42 -0.09 -25.75
CA ARG A 345 25.36 0.03 -24.64
C ARG A 345 25.39 -1.28 -23.88
N THR A 346 26.58 -1.85 -23.75
CA THR A 346 26.77 -3.06 -22.96
C THR A 346 26.92 -2.68 -21.49
N VAL A 347 26.13 -3.30 -20.62
CA VAL A 347 26.17 -3.07 -19.17
C VAL A 347 26.43 -4.37 -18.44
N GLU A 348 27.23 -4.29 -17.39
CA GLU A 348 27.38 -5.40 -16.45
C GLU A 348 26.24 -5.37 -15.43
N ARG A 349 25.62 -6.53 -15.21
CA ARG A 349 24.53 -6.76 -14.27
C ARG A 349 24.95 -7.85 -13.30
N TYR A 350 24.39 -7.81 -12.09
CA TYR A 350 24.68 -8.79 -11.05
C TYR A 350 23.38 -9.38 -10.52
N VAL A 351 23.34 -10.71 -10.37
CA VAL A 351 22.21 -11.46 -9.81
C VAL A 351 22.69 -12.37 -8.71
N CYS A 352 21.89 -12.51 -7.66
CA CYS A 352 22.22 -13.35 -6.53
C CYS A 352 22.22 -14.84 -6.89
N LYS A 353 23.17 -15.59 -6.30
CA LYS A 353 23.24 -17.05 -6.42
C LYS A 353 22.13 -17.77 -5.66
#